data_AF-A0A1E3LKD5-F1
#
_entry.id   AF-A0A1E3LKD5-F1
#
_cell.length_a   1.000
_cell.length_b   1.000
_cell.length_c   1.000
_cell.angle_alpha   90.00
_cell.angle_beta   90.00
_cell.angle_gamma   90.00
#
_symmetry.space_group_name_H-M   'P 1'
#
loop_
_entity.id
_entity.type
_entity.pdbx_description
1 polymer ?
#
loop_
_entity_poly.entity_id
_entity_poly.type
_entity_poly.pdbx_seq_one_letter_code
_entity_poly.pdbx_strand_id
1 'polypeptide(L)'
;MTAGSWCLDEIATVLSGYAFAGNWLLVVCGWLVVNSQTNRRERRKEIRAAIDTIEDLVLEVEVAARKYYQLAGTDSDAKALALEIKSLTRRLAARMAALTNFKSEFHSEQQLISFRAAVTGGDFESASRQPLDLTHQRYLEISNEAVALVSFLDGKYAKL
;
A
#
# COMPACT_ATOMS: atom_id res chain seq x y z
N MET A 1 -31.18 -42.89 56.53
CA MET A 1 -30.34 -43.01 55.32
C MET A 1 -30.69 -41.86 54.37
N THR A 2 -30.03 -40.71 54.48
CA THR A 2 -30.14 -39.58 53.51
C THR A 2 -29.02 -38.54 53.63
N ALA A 3 -28.06 -38.68 54.55
CA ALA A 3 -27.00 -37.65 54.71
C ALA A 3 -25.93 -37.65 53.59
N GLY A 4 -25.83 -38.73 52.80
CA GLY A 4 -24.82 -38.86 51.76
C GLY A 4 -25.18 -38.27 50.39
N SER A 5 -26.48 -38.11 50.05
CA SER A 5 -26.86 -37.61 48.72
C SER A 5 -26.71 -36.09 48.61
N TRP A 6 -26.98 -35.35 49.69
CA TRP A 6 -26.89 -33.89 49.74
C TRP A 6 -25.46 -33.37 49.46
N CYS A 7 -24.44 -34.09 49.91
CA CYS A 7 -23.04 -33.69 49.72
C CYS A 7 -22.57 -33.92 48.26
N LEU A 8 -23.07 -34.96 47.59
CA LEU A 8 -22.73 -35.24 46.19
C LEU A 8 -23.40 -34.25 45.23
N ASP A 9 -24.65 -33.88 45.51
CA ASP A 9 -25.40 -32.90 44.71
C ASP A 9 -24.76 -31.50 44.80
N GLU A 10 -24.28 -31.09 45.98
CA GLU A 10 -23.62 -29.80 46.17
C GLU A 10 -22.26 -29.73 45.44
N ILE A 11 -21.46 -30.79 45.51
CA ILE A 11 -20.17 -30.90 44.78
C ILE A 11 -20.41 -30.92 43.26
N ALA A 12 -21.43 -31.64 42.78
CA ALA A 12 -21.79 -31.69 41.36
C ALA A 12 -22.23 -30.32 40.83
N THR A 13 -22.99 -29.56 41.63
CA THR A 13 -23.46 -28.22 41.27
C THR A 13 -22.28 -27.25 41.13
N VAL A 14 -21.35 -27.26 42.08
CA VAL A 14 -20.13 -26.41 42.03
C VAL A 14 -19.24 -26.78 40.84
N LEU A 15 -19.00 -28.07 40.59
CA LEU A 15 -18.22 -28.54 39.43
C LEU A 15 -18.88 -28.16 38.08
N SER A 16 -20.20 -28.26 37.99
CA SER A 16 -20.95 -27.87 36.78
C SER A 16 -20.88 -26.37 36.51
N GLY A 17 -20.87 -25.54 37.57
CA GLY A 17 -20.69 -24.09 37.46
C GLY A 17 -19.30 -23.72 36.92
N TYR A 18 -18.25 -24.39 37.40
CA TYR A 18 -16.88 -24.19 36.88
C TYR A 18 -16.73 -24.70 35.43
N ALA A 19 -17.37 -25.81 35.08
CA ALA A 19 -17.37 -26.32 33.71
C ALA A 19 -18.07 -25.35 32.74
N PHE A 20 -19.19 -24.75 33.16
CA PHE A 20 -19.90 -23.73 32.38
C PHE A 20 -19.03 -22.48 32.18
N ALA A 21 -18.43 -21.95 33.26
CA ALA A 21 -17.54 -20.78 33.20
C ALA A 21 -16.29 -21.03 32.34
N GLY A 22 -15.69 -22.22 32.45
CA GLY A 22 -14.53 -22.62 31.63
C GLY A 22 -14.87 -22.72 30.14
N ASN A 23 -16.04 -23.26 29.81
CA ASN A 23 -16.49 -23.33 28.42
C ASN A 23 -16.73 -21.93 27.83
N TRP A 24 -17.38 -21.03 28.57
CA TRP A 24 -17.56 -19.64 28.14
C TRP A 24 -16.24 -18.89 27.98
N LEU A 25 -15.27 -19.12 28.86
CA LEU A 25 -13.94 -18.53 28.74
C LEU A 25 -13.25 -18.99 27.44
N LEU A 26 -13.32 -20.28 27.10
CA LEU A 26 -12.78 -20.79 25.83
C LEU A 26 -13.49 -20.18 24.62
N VAL A 27 -14.81 -20.02 24.67
CA VAL A 27 -15.59 -19.37 23.61
C VAL A 27 -15.16 -17.91 23.42
N VAL A 28 -15.04 -17.15 24.51
CA VAL A 28 -14.60 -15.75 24.46
C VAL A 28 -13.16 -15.64 23.92
N CYS A 29 -12.24 -16.47 24.40
CA CYS A 29 -10.87 -16.51 23.89
C CYS A 29 -10.82 -16.87 22.40
N GLY A 30 -11.58 -17.88 21.97
CA GLY A 30 -11.69 -18.27 20.57
C GLY A 30 -12.21 -17.14 19.70
N TRP A 31 -13.26 -16.45 20.17
CA TRP A 31 -13.82 -15.30 19.47
C TRP A 31 -12.82 -14.15 19.33
N LEU A 32 -12.08 -13.82 20.40
CA LEU A 32 -11.05 -12.77 20.35
C LEU A 32 -9.93 -13.10 19.35
N VAL A 33 -9.49 -14.36 19.30
CA VAL A 33 -8.48 -14.82 18.33
C VAL A 33 -8.99 -14.72 16.90
N VAL A 34 -10.21 -15.20 16.64
CA VAL A 34 -10.81 -15.12 15.29
C VAL A 34 -11.01 -13.67 14.87
N ASN A 35 -11.54 -12.82 15.76
CA ASN A 35 -11.75 -11.40 15.48
C ASN A 35 -10.44 -10.68 15.16
N SER A 36 -9.37 -10.96 15.91
CA SER A 36 -8.04 -10.42 15.66
C SER A 36 -7.47 -10.87 14.30
N GLN A 37 -7.62 -12.16 13.96
CA GLN A 37 -7.16 -12.68 12.67
C GLN A 37 -7.93 -12.07 11.49
N THR A 38 -9.25 -11.92 11.62
CA THR A 38 -10.10 -11.29 10.59
C THR A 38 -9.67 -9.85 10.36
N ASN A 39 -9.53 -9.05 11.42
CA ASN A 39 -9.10 -7.65 11.30
C ASN A 39 -7.71 -7.53 10.67
N ARG A 40 -6.77 -8.43 11.00
CA ARG A 40 -5.43 -8.44 10.37
C ARG A 40 -5.52 -8.76 8.87
N ARG A 41 -6.38 -9.70 8.46
CA ARG A 41 -6.57 -10.06 7.05
C ARG A 41 -7.19 -8.91 6.26
N GLU A 42 -8.24 -8.29 6.78
CA GLU A 42 -8.88 -7.15 6.11
C GLU A 42 -7.92 -5.98 5.95
N ARG A 43 -7.17 -5.63 7.02
CA ARG A 43 -6.14 -4.58 6.92
C ARG A 43 -5.06 -4.89 5.87
N ARG A 44 -4.64 -6.16 5.74
CA ARG A 44 -3.68 -6.55 4.69
C ARG A 44 -4.26 -6.39 3.28
N LYS A 45 -5.57 -6.61 3.10
CA LYS A 45 -6.23 -6.38 1.80
C LYS A 45 -6.32 -4.89 1.48
N GLU A 46 -6.69 -4.07 2.45
CA GLU A 46 -6.74 -2.61 2.28
C GLU A 46 -5.37 -2.02 1.89
N ILE A 47 -4.31 -2.47 2.57
CA ILE A 47 -2.94 -2.06 2.24
C ILE A 47 -2.57 -2.54 0.83
N ARG A 48 -2.91 -3.77 0.44
CA ARG A 48 -2.62 -4.27 -0.90
C ARG A 48 -3.32 -3.44 -1.98
N ALA A 49 -4.61 -3.18 -1.80
CA ALA A 49 -5.39 -2.36 -2.74
C ALA A 49 -4.82 -0.93 -2.87
N ALA A 50 -4.31 -0.36 -1.78
CA ALA A 50 -3.63 0.93 -1.80
C ALA A 50 -2.30 0.87 -2.59
N ILE A 51 -1.54 -0.21 -2.46
CA ILE A 51 -0.31 -0.44 -3.23
C ILE A 51 -0.62 -0.63 -4.72
N ASP A 52 -1.62 -1.44 -5.07
CA ASP A 52 -2.04 -1.65 -6.46
C ASP A 52 -2.43 -0.31 -7.12
N THR A 53 -3.18 0.54 -6.39
CA THR A 53 -3.53 1.90 -6.88
C THR A 53 -2.29 2.79 -7.09
N ILE A 54 -1.26 2.63 -6.26
CA ILE A 54 0.00 3.37 -6.40
C ILE A 54 0.77 2.85 -7.61
N GLU A 55 0.84 1.54 -7.82
CA GLU A 55 1.46 0.90 -8.96
C GLU A 55 0.83 1.38 -10.29
N ASP A 56 -0.50 1.42 -10.35
CA ASP A 56 -1.23 1.96 -11.51
C ASP A 56 -0.84 3.42 -11.79
N LEU A 57 -0.80 4.26 -10.75
CA LEU A 57 -0.40 5.67 -10.90
C LEU A 57 1.05 5.83 -11.35
N VAL A 58 1.96 4.97 -10.89
CA VAL A 58 3.37 4.97 -11.33
C VAL A 58 3.45 4.63 -12.82
N LEU A 59 2.71 3.60 -13.26
CA LEU A 59 2.60 3.22 -14.67
C LEU A 59 2.01 4.35 -15.53
N GLU A 60 0.94 5.01 -15.08
CA GLU A 60 0.35 6.16 -15.77
C GLU A 60 1.36 7.30 -15.93
N VAL A 61 2.11 7.63 -14.87
CA VAL A 61 3.17 8.66 -14.91
C VAL A 61 4.27 8.26 -15.89
N GLU A 62 4.73 7.01 -15.86
CA GLU A 62 5.76 6.52 -16.77
C GLU A 62 5.31 6.61 -18.24
N VAL A 63 4.10 6.16 -18.55
CA VAL A 63 3.54 6.22 -19.91
C VAL A 63 3.41 7.68 -20.37
N ALA A 64 2.89 8.57 -19.52
CA ALA A 64 2.78 9.99 -19.81
C ALA A 64 4.17 10.63 -20.04
N ALA A 65 5.16 10.29 -19.20
CA ALA A 65 6.53 10.77 -19.35
C ALA A 65 7.18 10.28 -20.65
N ARG A 66 6.98 9.00 -21.02
CA ARG A 66 7.49 8.44 -22.27
C ARG A 66 6.95 9.21 -23.48
N LYS A 67 5.62 9.40 -23.54
CA LYS A 67 4.96 10.20 -24.58
C LYS A 67 5.46 11.64 -24.59
N TYR A 68 5.57 12.25 -23.40
CA TYR A 68 6.03 13.64 -23.27
C TYR A 68 7.38 13.84 -23.92
N TYR A 69 8.37 12.99 -23.65
CA TYR A 69 9.73 13.09 -24.18
C TYR A 69 9.87 12.75 -25.67
N GLN A 70 8.84 12.18 -26.32
CA GLN A 70 8.82 11.96 -27.77
C GLN A 70 8.39 13.22 -28.55
N LEU A 71 7.88 14.24 -27.87
CA LEU A 71 7.38 15.47 -28.49
C LEU A 71 8.37 16.62 -28.32
N ALA A 72 8.32 17.61 -29.21
CA ALA A 72 9.12 18.82 -29.06
C ALA A 72 8.58 19.71 -27.91
N GLY A 73 9.43 20.54 -27.31
CA GLY A 73 9.01 21.46 -26.23
C GLY A 73 7.99 22.52 -26.65
N THR A 74 7.91 22.83 -27.95
CA THR A 74 6.95 23.78 -28.52
C THR A 74 5.57 23.19 -28.78
N ASP A 75 5.45 21.86 -28.75
CA ASP A 75 4.20 21.14 -29.03
C ASP A 75 3.14 21.42 -27.95
N SER A 76 1.89 21.64 -28.36
CA SER A 76 0.77 21.81 -27.44
C SER A 76 0.49 20.54 -26.64
N ASP A 77 0.66 19.38 -27.27
CA ASP A 77 0.40 18.07 -26.64
C ASP A 77 1.45 17.77 -25.58
N ALA A 78 2.70 18.20 -25.80
CA ALA A 78 3.74 18.14 -24.78
C ALA A 78 3.36 18.96 -23.53
N LYS A 79 2.78 20.15 -23.70
CA LYS A 79 2.34 20.97 -22.56
C LYS A 79 1.18 20.33 -21.80
N ALA A 80 0.23 19.71 -22.52
CA ALA A 80 -0.85 18.96 -21.89
C ALA A 80 -0.31 17.77 -21.08
N LEU A 81 0.62 17.00 -21.64
CA LEU A 81 1.28 15.89 -20.95
C LEU A 81 2.10 16.35 -19.73
N ALA A 82 2.77 17.51 -19.79
CA ALA A 82 3.48 18.05 -18.64
C ALA A 82 2.53 18.37 -17.46
N LEU A 83 1.36 18.94 -17.76
CA LEU A 83 0.30 19.16 -16.75
C LEU A 83 -0.24 17.85 -16.20
N GLU A 84 -0.45 16.86 -17.06
CA GLU A 84 -0.90 15.52 -16.66
C GLU A 84 0.13 14.85 -15.72
N ILE A 85 1.41 14.85 -16.08
CA ILE A 85 2.51 14.33 -15.25
C ILE A 85 2.52 15.02 -13.87
N LYS A 86 2.38 16.35 -13.82
CA LYS A 86 2.31 17.10 -12.55
C LYS A 86 1.10 16.70 -11.71
N SER A 87 -0.06 16.50 -12.35
CA SER A 87 -1.29 16.08 -11.68
C SER A 87 -1.14 14.66 -11.11
N LEU A 88 -0.68 13.71 -11.93
CA LEU A 88 -0.48 12.32 -11.56
C LEU A 88 0.57 12.18 -10.45
N THR A 89 1.71 12.85 -10.56
CA THR A 89 2.75 12.85 -9.51
C THR A 89 2.24 13.44 -8.19
N ARG A 90 1.37 14.45 -8.22
CA ARG A 90 0.72 14.99 -7.01
C ARG A 90 -0.26 13.98 -6.40
N ARG A 91 -1.05 13.28 -7.22
CA ARG A 91 -1.95 12.21 -6.77
C ARG A 91 -1.17 11.04 -6.16
N LEU A 92 -0.09 10.63 -6.80
CA LEU A 92 0.85 9.62 -6.30
C LEU A 92 1.39 9.99 -4.93
N ALA A 93 1.91 11.22 -4.76
CA ALA A 93 2.42 11.71 -3.48
C ALA A 93 1.35 11.66 -2.38
N ALA A 94 0.11 12.09 -2.69
CA ALA A 94 -1.00 12.03 -1.73
C ALA A 94 -1.36 10.59 -1.32
N ARG A 95 -1.35 9.65 -2.27
CA ARG A 95 -1.61 8.23 -1.99
C ARG A 95 -0.51 7.60 -1.13
N MET A 96 0.75 7.92 -1.41
CA MET A 96 1.88 7.45 -0.61
C MET A 96 1.88 8.01 0.81
N ALA A 97 1.51 9.29 0.98
CA ALA A 97 1.31 9.88 2.30
C ALA A 97 0.17 9.19 3.06
N ALA A 98 -0.95 8.90 2.39
CA ALA A 98 -2.05 8.15 2.98
C ALA A 98 -1.62 6.73 3.40
N LEU A 99 -0.84 6.02 2.57
CA LEU A 99 -0.30 4.70 2.90
C LEU A 99 0.62 4.74 4.13
N THR A 100 1.43 5.79 4.26
CA THR A 100 2.30 6.00 5.43
C THR A 100 1.48 6.20 6.71
N ASN A 101 0.32 6.86 6.63
CA ASN A 101 -0.59 7.01 7.76
C ASN A 101 -1.20 5.67 8.21
N PHE A 102 -1.37 4.70 7.31
CA PHE A 102 -1.79 3.34 7.70
C PHE A 102 -0.69 2.60 8.46
N LYS A 103 0.56 2.71 8.01
CA LYS A 103 1.71 2.10 8.69
C LYS A 103 3.01 2.84 8.33
N SER A 104 3.71 3.34 9.36
CA SER A 104 4.94 4.13 9.20
C SER A 104 6.07 3.41 8.46
N GLU A 105 6.05 2.08 8.42
CA GLU A 105 7.03 1.27 7.68
C GLU A 105 7.03 1.51 6.16
N PHE A 106 5.96 2.11 5.60
CA PHE A 106 5.83 2.49 4.19
C PHE A 106 6.43 3.86 3.85
N HIS A 107 7.17 4.49 4.78
CA HIS A 107 7.86 5.75 4.50
C HIS A 107 8.80 5.62 3.30
N SER A 108 8.42 6.25 2.19
CA SER A 108 8.97 6.04 0.83
C SER A 108 9.27 7.37 0.13
N GLU A 109 9.50 8.43 0.92
CA GLU A 109 9.76 9.77 0.41
C GLU A 109 10.95 9.81 -0.54
N GLN A 110 12.03 9.08 -0.20
CA GLN A 110 13.22 9.04 -1.04
C GLN A 110 12.94 8.41 -2.41
N GLN A 111 12.20 7.29 -2.46
CA GLN A 111 11.85 6.62 -3.70
C GLN A 111 10.92 7.51 -4.56
N LEU A 112 9.97 8.20 -3.93
CA LEU A 112 9.11 9.16 -4.62
C LEU A 112 9.90 10.34 -5.20
N ILE A 113 10.87 10.87 -4.43
CA ILE A 113 11.74 11.96 -4.88
C ILE A 113 12.58 11.51 -6.08
N SER A 114 13.20 10.33 -6.02
CA SER A 114 14.01 9.79 -7.12
C SER A 114 13.16 9.56 -8.37
N PHE A 115 11.99 8.93 -8.25
CA PHE A 115 11.07 8.74 -9.37
C PHE A 115 10.61 10.07 -9.98
N ARG A 116 10.22 11.04 -9.16
CA ARG A 116 9.84 12.37 -9.64
C ARG A 116 11.01 13.06 -10.33
N ALA A 117 12.22 12.97 -9.79
CA ALA A 117 13.41 13.56 -10.39
C ALA A 117 13.74 12.94 -11.75
N ALA A 118 13.60 11.62 -11.91
CA ALA A 118 13.77 10.94 -13.19
C ALA A 118 12.72 11.40 -14.23
N VAL A 119 11.46 11.55 -13.80
CA VAL A 119 10.35 11.97 -14.66
C VAL A 119 10.43 13.45 -15.06
N THR A 120 10.82 14.35 -14.14
CA THR A 120 10.79 15.81 -14.35
C THR A 120 12.17 16.46 -14.46
N GLY A 121 13.25 15.69 -14.53
CA GLY A 121 14.62 16.21 -14.57
C GLY A 121 14.99 16.86 -15.91
N GLY A 122 16.18 17.46 -15.98
CA GLY A 122 16.74 18.07 -17.21
C GLY A 122 15.84 19.15 -17.81
N ASP A 123 15.51 19.02 -19.10
CA ASP A 123 14.77 20.02 -19.87
C ASP A 123 13.24 19.92 -19.76
N PHE A 124 12.72 19.42 -18.64
CA PHE A 124 11.28 19.34 -18.41
C PHE A 124 10.64 20.74 -18.47
N GLU A 125 9.56 20.88 -19.23
CA GLU A 125 8.89 22.13 -19.57
C GLU A 125 9.73 23.17 -20.34
N SER A 126 10.93 22.80 -20.79
CA SER A 126 11.72 23.69 -21.63
C SER A 126 11.15 23.78 -23.05
N ALA A 127 11.00 25.00 -23.56
CA ALA A 127 10.59 25.25 -24.94
C ALA A 127 11.66 24.81 -25.96
N SER A 128 12.93 24.77 -25.58
CA SER A 128 14.04 24.36 -26.45
C SER A 128 14.27 22.85 -26.51
N ARG A 129 13.52 22.08 -25.73
CA ARG A 129 13.65 20.63 -25.64
C ARG A 129 13.37 19.96 -26.99
N GLN A 130 14.31 19.12 -27.41
CA GLN A 130 14.15 18.28 -28.59
C GLN A 130 13.49 16.94 -28.23
N PRO A 131 12.73 16.34 -29.15
CA PRO A 131 12.28 14.95 -29.03
C PRO A 131 13.45 14.02 -28.75
N LEU A 132 13.27 13.06 -27.83
CA LEU A 132 14.24 12.02 -27.55
C LEU A 132 14.00 10.79 -28.44
N ASP A 133 15.09 10.12 -28.81
CA ASP A 133 15.03 8.83 -29.48
C ASP A 133 14.50 7.73 -28.54
N LEU A 134 13.84 6.70 -29.09
CA LEU A 134 13.25 5.60 -28.33
C LEU A 134 14.27 4.81 -27.50
N THR A 135 15.56 4.86 -27.85
CA THR A 135 16.64 4.19 -27.10
C THR A 135 17.29 5.08 -26.05
N HIS A 136 16.80 6.31 -25.86
CA HIS A 136 17.41 7.28 -24.97
C HIS A 136 17.42 6.79 -23.51
N GLN A 137 18.57 6.92 -22.85
CA GLN A 137 18.82 6.44 -21.48
C GLN A 137 17.77 6.89 -20.46
N ARG A 138 17.22 8.09 -20.63
CA ARG A 138 16.15 8.63 -19.79
C ARG A 138 14.94 7.71 -19.63
N TYR A 139 14.56 6.96 -20.67
CA TYR A 139 13.44 6.02 -20.55
C TYR A 139 13.77 4.85 -19.62
N LEU A 140 15.02 4.39 -19.63
CA LEU A 140 15.50 3.37 -18.71
C LEU A 140 15.57 3.91 -17.28
N GLU A 141 16.03 5.15 -17.09
CA GLU A 141 16.06 5.79 -15.76
C GLU A 141 14.66 5.91 -15.15
N ILE A 142 13.68 6.40 -15.92
CA ILE A 142 12.28 6.49 -15.47
C ILE A 142 11.75 5.09 -15.08
N SER A 143 11.99 4.09 -15.92
CA SER A 143 11.51 2.72 -15.67
C SER A 143 12.19 2.07 -14.45
N ASN A 144 13.50 2.28 -14.29
CA ASN A 144 14.24 1.77 -13.14
C ASN A 144 13.73 2.37 -11.83
N GLU A 145 13.49 3.68 -11.80
CA GLU A 145 12.96 4.34 -10.60
C GLU A 145 11.48 3.97 -10.33
N ALA A 146 10.68 3.76 -11.37
CA ALA A 146 9.33 3.21 -11.23
C ALA A 146 9.36 1.82 -10.56
N VAL A 147 10.18 0.91 -11.07
CA VAL A 147 10.36 -0.44 -10.52
C VAL A 147 10.91 -0.38 -9.10
N ALA A 148 11.89 0.49 -8.82
CA ALA A 148 12.47 0.64 -7.49
C ALA A 148 11.43 1.09 -6.46
N LEU A 149 10.57 2.03 -6.83
CA LEU A 149 9.47 2.51 -6.00
C LEU A 149 8.46 1.41 -5.69
N VAL A 150 7.96 0.69 -6.70
CA VAL A 150 6.99 -0.40 -6.51
C VAL A 150 7.60 -1.55 -5.71
N SER A 151 8.83 -1.96 -6.06
CA SER A 151 9.55 -3.04 -5.35
C SER A 151 9.79 -2.71 -3.88
N PHE A 152 10.01 -1.44 -3.55
CA PHE A 152 10.11 -1.00 -2.16
C PHE A 152 8.80 -1.25 -1.41
N LEU A 153 7.66 -0.85 -1.99
CA LEU A 153 6.34 -1.03 -1.38
C LEU A 153 5.98 -2.50 -1.20
N ASP A 154 6.21 -3.32 -2.23
CA ASP A 154 5.99 -4.77 -2.16
C ASP A 154 6.90 -5.43 -1.13
N GLY A 155 8.17 -5.02 -1.06
CA GLY A 155 9.12 -5.51 -0.06
C GLY A 155 8.69 -5.18 1.39
N LYS A 156 7.98 -4.07 1.60
CA LYS A 156 7.37 -3.73 2.90
C LYS A 156 6.10 -4.54 3.15
N TYR A 157 5.25 -4.69 2.13
CA TYR A 157 4.02 -5.48 2.21
C TYR A 157 4.29 -6.94 2.57
N ALA A 158 5.32 -7.55 2.00
CA ALA A 158 5.71 -8.94 2.26
C ALA A 158 6.09 -9.21 3.72
N LYS A 159 6.40 -8.16 4.51
CA LYS A 159 6.79 -8.25 5.92
C LYS A 159 5.61 -8.06 6.90
N LEU A 160 4.38 -7.86 6.41
CA LEU A 160 3.14 -7.67 7.20
C LEU A 160 2.46 -8.97 7.62
#